data_AF-A0A388T9G2-F1
#
_entry.id   AF-A0A388T9G2-F1
#
_cell.length_a   1.000
_cell.length_b   1.000
_cell.length_c   1.000
_cell.angle_alpha   90.00
_cell.angle_beta   90.00
_cell.angle_gamma   90.00
#
_symmetry.space_group_name_H-M   'P 1'
#
loop_
_entity.id
_entity.type
_entity.pdbx_description
1 polymer ?
#
loop_
_entity_poly.entity_id
_entity_poly.type
_entity_poly.pdbx_seq_one_letter_code
_entity_poly.pdbx_strand_id
1 'polypeptide(L)'
;MESLKTMRVTLLAGSRQCGKTTLAKYLAKKGFAYRTLDDEFFLKSALADAPEFIKHDQRTMIIDEVQRAPDLLLAIKLAVDKNRRYGQYLLTGSANIQTLPTVRESLAGRVEKIRLRPFSYGEILGNKPLLFKRLARRDFVENKSFNKKKILEIALAGGFPEPLTKNLAARRRWHRNYVNVLIEKDLRYVANIKRQDVLKKLFAALCEFSAKYMDKASIGSGFAVARQTLDEYINVLENVYLLDRVSPWLNTGYDRVGKQDKIFITDTGLMSAVLNWKLADVESSGDRSGKLMETFVYNQLAAQVDLAEDASLYHYRDNRKHEVDFIIETKKEIFGLEVKSGSGLCAEDFKQLKWFRDNLAKKPFYGLVLYAGEHVLPFGQNLRAVPLNNLWE
;
A
#
# COMPACT_ATOMS: atom_id res chain seq x y z
N MET A 1 -4.04 -18.25 3.83
CA MET A 1 -4.43 -19.68 3.88
C MET A 1 -5.72 -19.96 3.13
N GLU A 2 -6.73 -19.08 3.22
CA GLU A 2 -7.98 -19.21 2.48
C GLU A 2 -7.78 -19.29 0.96
N SER A 3 -6.98 -18.40 0.38
CA SER A 3 -6.62 -18.44 -1.05
C SER A 3 -6.10 -19.80 -1.53
N LEU A 4 -5.25 -20.47 -0.75
CA LEU A 4 -4.75 -21.81 -1.10
C LEU A 4 -5.84 -22.90 -1.07
N LYS A 5 -7.00 -22.64 -0.48
CA LYS A 5 -8.15 -23.54 -0.46
C LYS A 5 -9.12 -23.28 -1.61
N THR A 6 -9.16 -22.06 -2.15
CA THR A 6 -10.14 -21.62 -3.16
C THR A 6 -9.52 -21.41 -4.54
N MET A 7 -8.20 -21.22 -4.62
CA MET A 7 -7.48 -20.90 -5.83
C MET A 7 -6.37 -21.90 -6.12
N ARG A 8 -6.05 -22.08 -7.40
CA ARG A 8 -5.04 -23.03 -7.86
C ARG A 8 -3.63 -22.49 -7.61
N VAL A 9 -3.47 -21.19 -7.77
CA VAL A 9 -2.24 -20.44 -7.52
C VAL A 9 -2.55 -19.28 -6.58
N THR A 10 -1.70 -19.07 -5.58
CA THR A 10 -1.69 -17.85 -4.77
C THR A 10 -0.40 -17.09 -5.06
N LEU A 11 -0.48 -15.80 -5.37
CA LEU A 11 0.68 -14.93 -5.55
C LEU A 11 0.76 -13.94 -4.38
N LEU A 12 1.79 -14.06 -3.55
CA LEU A 12 2.11 -13.10 -2.50
C LEU A 12 3.03 -12.01 -3.07
N ALA A 13 2.51 -10.79 -3.23
CA ALA A 13 3.23 -9.70 -3.89
C ALA A 13 3.39 -8.49 -2.97
N GLY A 14 4.51 -7.77 -3.06
CA GLY A 14 4.77 -6.62 -2.19
C GLY A 14 6.22 -6.18 -2.25
N SER A 15 6.56 -5.03 -1.66
CA SER A 15 7.91 -4.45 -1.74
C SER A 15 8.99 -5.40 -1.21
N ARG A 16 10.23 -5.28 -1.69
CA ARG A 16 11.36 -6.03 -1.09
C ARG A 16 11.47 -5.73 0.39
N GLN A 17 11.86 -6.72 1.20
CA GLN A 17 11.98 -6.59 2.66
C GLN A 17 10.68 -6.36 3.44
N CYS A 18 9.47 -6.47 2.84
CA CYS A 18 8.20 -6.43 3.60
C CYS A 18 7.83 -7.76 4.31
N GLY A 19 8.69 -8.78 4.27
CA GLY A 19 8.46 -10.05 4.98
C GLY A 19 7.87 -11.20 4.16
N LYS A 20 7.77 -11.08 2.82
CA LYS A 20 7.22 -12.14 1.94
C LYS A 20 7.91 -13.49 2.11
N THR A 21 9.24 -13.53 1.97
CA THR A 21 10.03 -14.77 2.12
C THR A 21 9.88 -15.37 3.51
N THR A 22 9.87 -14.53 4.55
CA THR A 22 9.65 -14.97 5.94
C THR A 22 8.27 -15.60 6.10
N LEU A 23 7.21 -14.96 5.57
CA LEU A 23 5.86 -15.50 5.60
C LEU A 23 5.75 -16.81 4.79
N ALA A 24 6.34 -16.87 3.59
CA ALA A 24 6.34 -18.06 2.76
C ALA A 24 7.04 -19.24 3.46
N LYS A 25 8.21 -19.02 4.08
CA LYS A 25 8.91 -20.02 4.89
C LYS A 25 8.12 -20.43 6.12
N TYR A 26 7.47 -19.50 6.80
CA TYR A 26 6.59 -19.80 7.93
C TYR A 26 5.39 -20.68 7.54
N LEU A 27 4.86 -20.48 6.32
CA LEU A 27 3.77 -21.29 5.77
C LEU A 27 4.24 -22.67 5.25
N ALA A 28 5.54 -22.85 5.01
CA ALA A 28 6.13 -24.09 4.50
C ALA A 28 6.08 -25.21 5.54
N LYS A 29 4.90 -25.84 5.67
CA LYS A 29 4.63 -26.97 6.58
C LYS A 29 4.88 -28.31 5.88
N LYS A 30 4.71 -29.42 6.61
CA LYS A 30 4.72 -30.77 6.03
C LYS A 30 3.78 -30.85 4.83
N GLY A 31 4.29 -31.35 3.70
CA GLY A 31 3.55 -31.40 2.43
C GLY A 31 3.79 -30.19 1.51
N PHE A 32 4.76 -29.32 1.81
CA PHE A 32 5.17 -28.22 0.95
C PHE A 32 6.57 -28.48 0.38
N ALA A 33 6.75 -28.19 -0.91
CA ALA A 33 8.08 -27.98 -1.50
C ALA A 33 8.41 -26.48 -1.47
N TYR A 34 9.67 -26.13 -1.24
CA TYR A 34 10.13 -24.74 -1.31
C TYR A 34 11.33 -24.65 -2.25
N ARG A 35 11.22 -23.81 -3.28
CA ARG A 35 12.29 -23.50 -4.23
C ARG A 35 12.44 -21.98 -4.28
N THR A 36 13.66 -21.49 -4.07
CA THR A 36 13.94 -20.05 -4.16
C THR A 36 14.76 -19.77 -5.41
N LEU A 37 14.35 -18.78 -6.20
CA LEU A 37 15.12 -18.35 -7.37
C LEU A 37 16.26 -17.40 -6.99
N ASP A 38 16.46 -17.12 -5.69
CA ASP A 38 17.68 -16.51 -5.19
C ASP A 38 18.85 -17.49 -5.13
N ASP A 39 18.57 -18.79 -5.10
CA ASP A 39 19.56 -19.83 -5.28
C ASP A 39 19.88 -20.01 -6.77
N GLU A 40 21.17 -19.97 -7.11
CA GLU A 40 21.63 -20.00 -8.49
C GLU A 40 21.34 -21.33 -9.19
N PHE A 41 21.34 -22.45 -8.45
CA PHE A 41 21.01 -23.76 -8.99
C PHE A 41 19.54 -23.84 -9.38
N PHE A 42 18.62 -23.43 -8.50
CA PHE A 42 17.20 -23.39 -8.82
C PHE A 42 16.90 -22.41 -9.95
N LEU A 43 17.55 -21.23 -9.98
CA LEU A 43 17.36 -20.29 -11.08
C LEU A 43 17.80 -20.87 -12.43
N LYS A 44 18.99 -21.48 -12.51
CA LYS A 44 19.47 -22.11 -13.75
C LYS A 44 18.55 -23.23 -14.19
N SER A 45 18.07 -24.06 -13.28
CA SER A 45 17.11 -25.13 -13.58
C SER A 45 15.78 -24.58 -14.11
N ALA A 46 15.24 -23.53 -13.48
CA ALA A 46 14.00 -22.88 -13.92
C ALA A 46 14.10 -22.25 -15.31
N LEU A 47 15.26 -21.65 -15.64
CA LEU A 47 15.51 -21.04 -16.95
C LEU A 47 15.81 -22.08 -18.04
N ALA A 48 16.36 -23.24 -17.68
CA ALA A 48 16.66 -24.30 -18.63
C ALA A 48 15.40 -25.10 -19.02
N ASP A 49 14.56 -25.48 -18.05
CA ASP A 49 13.34 -26.26 -18.28
C ASP A 49 12.26 -25.90 -17.24
N ALA A 50 11.46 -24.88 -17.54
CA ALA A 50 10.36 -24.44 -16.69
C ALA A 50 9.31 -25.55 -16.42
N PRO A 51 8.84 -26.33 -17.42
CA PRO A 51 7.96 -27.47 -17.18
C PRO A 51 8.48 -28.51 -16.19
N GLU A 52 9.75 -28.89 -16.27
CA GLU A 52 10.36 -29.83 -15.31
C GLU A 52 10.52 -29.20 -13.93
N PHE A 53 10.94 -27.93 -13.89
CA PHE A 53 11.12 -27.19 -12.63
C PHE A 53 9.83 -27.06 -11.81
N ILE A 54 8.65 -27.04 -12.41
CA ILE A 54 7.40 -26.91 -11.64
C ILE A 54 6.81 -28.26 -11.21
N LYS A 55 7.43 -29.38 -11.58
CA LYS A 55 6.97 -30.72 -11.16
C LYS A 55 7.30 -30.96 -9.69
N HIS A 56 6.32 -31.49 -8.96
CA HIS A 56 6.46 -31.96 -7.60
C HIS A 56 5.34 -32.95 -7.23
N ASP A 57 5.60 -33.73 -6.19
CA ASP A 57 4.67 -34.65 -5.54
C ASP A 57 3.98 -34.05 -4.31
N GLN A 58 4.49 -32.91 -3.82
CA GLN A 58 3.98 -32.23 -2.64
C GLN A 58 2.58 -31.63 -2.86
N ARG A 59 1.87 -31.30 -1.78
CA ARG A 59 0.57 -30.63 -1.87
C ARG A 59 0.71 -29.25 -2.50
N THR A 60 1.73 -28.49 -2.10
CA THR A 60 1.94 -27.12 -2.56
C THR A 60 3.43 -26.89 -2.83
N MET A 61 3.76 -26.28 -3.97
CA MET A 61 5.11 -25.77 -4.22
C MET A 61 5.16 -24.27 -4.00
N ILE A 62 6.08 -23.83 -3.16
CA ILE A 62 6.45 -22.43 -2.98
C ILE A 62 7.58 -22.11 -3.96
N ILE A 63 7.40 -21.09 -4.78
CA ILE A 63 8.43 -20.53 -5.65
C ILE A 63 8.68 -19.08 -5.23
N ASP A 64 9.83 -18.84 -4.62
CA ASP A 64 10.23 -17.52 -4.11
C ASP A 64 10.91 -16.69 -5.22
N GLU A 65 10.54 -15.41 -5.31
CA GLU A 65 11.05 -14.43 -6.29
C GLU A 65 10.81 -14.84 -7.76
N VAL A 66 9.59 -15.29 -8.08
CA VAL A 66 9.21 -15.82 -9.41
C VAL A 66 9.48 -14.86 -10.57
N GLN A 67 9.57 -13.53 -10.32
CA GLN A 67 9.95 -12.56 -11.35
C GLN A 67 11.34 -12.80 -11.95
N ARG A 68 12.20 -13.58 -11.30
CA ARG A 68 13.53 -13.94 -11.83
C ARG A 68 13.48 -14.97 -12.96
N ALA A 69 12.39 -15.75 -13.06
CA ALA A 69 12.13 -16.67 -14.17
C ALA A 69 10.66 -16.57 -14.63
N PRO A 70 10.31 -15.49 -15.37
CA PRO A 70 8.94 -15.21 -15.82
C PRO A 70 8.24 -16.35 -16.58
N ASP A 71 8.99 -17.15 -17.34
CA ASP A 71 8.47 -18.26 -18.16
C ASP A 71 7.82 -19.38 -17.32
N LEU A 72 8.14 -19.44 -16.02
CA LEU A 72 7.45 -20.34 -15.08
C LEU A 72 5.94 -20.12 -15.05
N LEU A 73 5.45 -18.90 -15.30
CA LEU A 73 4.02 -18.61 -15.28
C LEU A 73 3.26 -19.38 -16.38
N LEU A 74 3.85 -19.53 -17.56
CA LEU A 74 3.27 -20.30 -18.66
C LEU A 74 3.25 -21.79 -18.32
N ALA A 75 4.36 -22.32 -17.77
CA ALA A 75 4.41 -23.71 -17.33
C ALA A 75 3.35 -24.00 -16.24
N ILE A 76 3.23 -23.12 -15.25
CA ILE A 76 2.26 -23.25 -14.15
C ILE A 76 0.84 -23.26 -14.70
N LYS A 77 0.51 -22.35 -15.64
CA LYS A 77 -0.80 -22.34 -16.30
C LYS A 77 -1.14 -23.71 -16.89
N LEU A 78 -0.24 -24.28 -17.68
CA LEU A 78 -0.44 -25.56 -18.35
C LEU A 78 -0.63 -26.69 -17.32
N ALA A 79 0.11 -26.67 -16.21
CA ALA A 79 -0.03 -27.64 -15.13
C ALA A 79 -1.39 -27.53 -14.40
N VAL A 80 -1.80 -26.32 -14.01
CA VAL A 80 -3.06 -26.11 -13.26
C VAL A 80 -4.32 -26.20 -14.12
N ASP A 81 -4.17 -26.24 -15.45
CA ASP A 81 -5.27 -26.54 -16.38
C ASP A 81 -5.48 -28.04 -16.55
N LYS A 82 -4.41 -28.83 -16.52
CA LYS A 82 -4.49 -30.30 -16.51
C LYS A 82 -4.99 -30.83 -15.16
N ASN A 83 -4.50 -30.27 -14.06
CA ASN A 83 -4.94 -30.62 -12.72
C ASN A 83 -5.59 -29.39 -12.07
N ARG A 84 -6.90 -29.45 -11.81
CA ARG A 84 -7.65 -28.30 -11.27
C ARG A 84 -7.66 -28.21 -9.75
N ARG A 85 -6.83 -28.99 -9.04
CA ARG A 85 -6.72 -28.97 -7.58
C ARG A 85 -6.32 -27.58 -7.05
N TYR A 86 -6.92 -27.16 -5.95
CA TYR A 86 -6.55 -25.91 -5.28
C TYR A 86 -5.23 -26.01 -4.51
N GLY A 87 -4.56 -24.87 -4.34
CA GLY A 87 -3.34 -24.72 -3.57
C GLY A 87 -2.14 -25.44 -4.16
N GLN A 88 -2.02 -25.54 -5.49
CA GLN A 88 -0.88 -26.20 -6.12
C GLN A 88 0.39 -25.37 -5.99
N TYR A 89 0.29 -24.04 -6.17
CA TYR A 89 1.44 -23.15 -6.17
C TYR A 89 1.23 -21.94 -5.27
N LEU A 90 2.26 -21.59 -4.49
CA LEU A 90 2.40 -20.32 -3.79
C LEU A 90 3.61 -19.59 -4.37
N LEU A 91 3.36 -18.49 -5.07
CA LEU A 91 4.41 -17.69 -5.68
C LEU A 91 4.68 -16.48 -4.80
N THR A 92 5.92 -16.02 -4.73
CA THR A 92 6.24 -14.69 -4.20
C THR A 92 6.85 -13.82 -5.28
N GLY A 93 6.67 -12.50 -5.17
CA GLY A 93 7.42 -11.58 -6.00
C GLY A 93 7.48 -10.17 -5.46
N SER A 94 8.63 -9.53 -5.67
CA SER A 94 8.89 -8.17 -5.18
C SER A 94 8.58 -7.05 -6.17
N ALA A 95 8.28 -7.42 -7.40
CA ALA A 95 7.68 -6.56 -8.41
C ALA A 95 6.31 -7.11 -8.81
N ASN A 96 5.45 -6.28 -9.35
CA ASN A 96 4.26 -6.73 -10.03
C ASN A 96 4.66 -7.50 -11.31
N ILE A 97 4.84 -8.82 -11.17
CA ILE A 97 5.34 -9.69 -12.24
C ILE A 97 4.48 -9.53 -13.50
N GLN A 98 3.16 -9.44 -13.35
CA GLN A 98 2.21 -9.35 -14.47
C GLN A 98 2.37 -8.07 -15.32
N THR A 99 3.04 -7.04 -14.81
CA THR A 99 3.31 -5.80 -15.56
C THR A 99 4.70 -5.77 -16.18
N LEU A 100 5.50 -6.83 -16.00
CA LEU A 100 6.82 -6.92 -16.62
C LEU A 100 6.65 -7.11 -18.15
N PRO A 101 7.40 -6.38 -19.00
CA PRO A 101 7.30 -6.52 -20.45
C PRO A 101 7.57 -7.95 -20.96
N THR A 102 8.32 -8.73 -20.19
CA THR A 102 8.68 -10.12 -20.49
C THR A 102 7.58 -11.12 -20.18
N VAL A 103 6.57 -10.75 -19.39
CA VAL A 103 5.50 -11.65 -18.97
C VAL A 103 4.37 -11.62 -19.98
N ARG A 104 4.22 -12.72 -20.72
CA ARG A 104 3.12 -12.91 -21.69
C ARG A 104 1.88 -13.57 -21.08
N GLU A 105 1.99 -14.14 -19.89
CA GLU A 105 0.95 -14.93 -19.24
C GLU A 105 0.50 -14.30 -17.92
N SER A 106 -0.80 -14.08 -17.76
CA SER A 106 -1.39 -13.39 -16.61
C SER A 106 -1.89 -14.34 -15.50
N LEU A 107 -2.05 -15.63 -15.78
CA LEU A 107 -2.72 -16.60 -14.90
C LEU A 107 -4.17 -16.21 -14.56
N ALA A 108 -4.82 -15.38 -15.38
CA ALA A 108 -6.18 -14.92 -15.14
C ALA A 108 -7.15 -16.10 -14.88
N GLY A 109 -7.99 -15.96 -13.84
CA GLY A 109 -8.93 -16.99 -13.38
C GLY A 109 -8.29 -18.22 -12.70
N ARG A 110 -6.98 -18.22 -12.46
CA ARG A 110 -6.24 -19.31 -11.80
C ARG A 110 -5.48 -18.83 -10.57
N VAL A 111 -5.04 -17.57 -10.59
CA VAL A 111 -4.29 -16.93 -9.53
C VAL A 111 -5.16 -15.98 -8.73
N GLU A 112 -4.99 -15.98 -7.42
CA GLU A 112 -5.36 -14.87 -6.55
C GLU A 112 -4.10 -14.18 -6.06
N LYS A 113 -4.06 -12.86 -6.22
CA LYS A 113 -2.95 -12.02 -5.81
C LYS A 113 -3.26 -11.42 -4.45
N ILE A 114 -2.43 -11.74 -3.46
CA ILE A 114 -2.48 -11.15 -2.13
C ILE A 114 -1.34 -10.16 -2.01
N ARG A 115 -1.67 -8.90 -1.74
CA ARG A 115 -0.67 -7.88 -1.46
C ARG A 115 -0.20 -7.99 -0.02
N LEU A 116 1.11 -8.05 0.18
CA LEU A 116 1.76 -7.93 1.48
C LEU A 116 2.37 -6.53 1.62
N ARG A 117 1.77 -5.71 2.48
CA ARG A 117 2.28 -4.38 2.84
C ARG A 117 3.35 -4.48 3.93
N PRO A 118 4.16 -3.43 4.14
CA PRO A 118 4.84 -3.24 5.43
C PRO A 118 3.82 -3.32 6.58
N PHE A 119 4.28 -3.66 7.78
CA PHE A 119 3.37 -3.85 8.91
C PHE A 119 2.55 -2.58 9.18
N SER A 120 1.26 -2.76 9.34
CA SER A 120 0.42 -1.80 10.06
C SER A 120 0.90 -1.71 11.51
N TYR A 121 0.61 -0.59 12.17
CA TYR A 121 0.98 -0.45 13.57
C TYR A 121 0.22 -1.43 14.46
N GLY A 122 -1.00 -1.84 14.07
CA GLY A 122 -1.76 -2.88 14.76
C GLY A 122 -1.03 -4.22 14.75
N GLU A 123 -0.45 -4.63 13.63
CA GLU A 123 0.36 -5.85 13.54
C GLU A 123 1.63 -5.78 14.41
N ILE A 124 2.26 -4.61 14.49
CA ILE A 124 3.43 -4.39 15.37
C ILE A 124 3.04 -4.58 16.85
N LEU A 125 1.82 -4.21 17.22
CA LEU A 125 1.27 -4.42 18.57
C LEU A 125 0.70 -5.84 18.78
N GLY A 126 0.59 -6.65 17.72
CA GLY A 126 -0.06 -7.97 17.76
C GLY A 126 -1.60 -7.90 17.79
N ASN A 127 -2.17 -6.75 17.45
CA ASN A 127 -3.61 -6.52 17.42
C ASN A 127 -4.23 -7.06 16.12
N LYS A 128 -5.53 -7.41 16.20
CA LYS A 128 -6.31 -7.77 15.01
C LYS A 128 -6.80 -6.50 14.28
N PRO A 129 -6.98 -6.53 12.96
CA PRO A 129 -7.57 -5.41 12.23
C PRO A 129 -9.06 -5.29 12.58
N LEU A 130 -9.42 -4.24 13.32
CA LEU A 130 -10.79 -4.03 13.82
C LEU A 130 -11.54 -2.89 13.11
N LEU A 131 -10.92 -2.15 12.18
CA LEU A 131 -11.53 -0.96 11.58
C LEU A 131 -12.92 -1.23 11.01
N PHE A 132 -13.10 -2.23 10.16
CA PHE A 132 -14.40 -2.49 9.54
C PHE A 132 -15.46 -2.95 10.54
N LYS A 133 -15.06 -3.67 11.60
CA LYS A 133 -15.95 -4.00 12.71
C LYS A 133 -16.38 -2.73 13.45
N ARG A 134 -15.43 -1.82 13.69
CA ARG A 134 -15.63 -0.51 14.32
C ARG A 134 -16.54 0.40 13.52
N LEU A 135 -16.29 0.48 12.22
CA LEU A 135 -17.14 1.17 11.27
C LEU A 135 -18.55 0.57 11.33
N ALA A 136 -18.73 -0.74 11.09
CA ALA A 136 -20.07 -1.35 11.03
C ALA A 136 -20.91 -1.18 12.31
N ARG A 137 -20.29 -1.27 13.49
CA ARG A 137 -20.98 -1.18 14.79
C ARG A 137 -21.01 0.23 15.38
N ARG A 138 -20.25 1.16 14.80
CA ARG A 138 -20.01 2.51 15.32
C ARG A 138 -19.42 2.49 16.76
N ASP A 139 -18.62 1.46 17.08
CA ASP A 139 -17.99 1.21 18.38
C ASP A 139 -16.50 1.64 18.39
N PHE A 140 -16.30 2.95 18.39
CA PHE A 140 -14.98 3.57 18.57
C PHE A 140 -14.66 3.70 20.07
N VAL A 141 -13.37 3.66 20.39
CA VAL A 141 -12.86 3.71 21.77
C VAL A 141 -12.05 4.98 22.02
N GLU A 142 -12.06 5.41 23.27
CA GLU A 142 -11.20 6.49 23.75
C GLU A 142 -9.73 6.12 23.64
N ASN A 143 -8.91 7.13 23.40
CA ASN A 143 -7.46 7.01 23.37
C ASN A 143 -6.89 7.39 24.73
N LYS A 144 -6.22 6.42 25.36
CA LYS A 144 -5.53 6.59 26.66
C LYS A 144 -4.00 6.44 26.54
N SER A 145 -3.52 6.04 25.38
CA SER A 145 -2.18 5.47 25.21
C SER A 145 -1.28 6.32 24.31
N PHE A 146 -1.86 7.19 23.47
CA PHE A 146 -1.13 7.89 22.43
C PHE A 146 -1.38 9.39 22.47
N ASN A 147 -0.32 10.19 22.50
CA ASN A 147 -0.39 11.62 22.21
C ASN A 147 0.14 11.91 20.80
N LYS A 148 -0.05 13.13 20.32
CA LYS A 148 0.44 13.58 19.00
C LYS A 148 1.91 13.23 18.76
N LYS A 149 2.79 13.53 19.72
CA LYS A 149 4.23 13.24 19.59
C LYS A 149 4.49 11.77 19.37
N LYS A 150 3.85 10.89 20.14
CA LYS A 150 4.00 9.44 20.00
C LYS A 150 3.53 8.94 18.64
N ILE A 151 2.40 9.46 18.15
CA ILE A 151 1.89 9.11 16.81
C ILE A 151 2.89 9.56 15.72
N LEU A 152 3.48 10.76 15.84
CA LEU A 152 4.50 11.22 14.91
C LEU A 152 5.77 10.35 14.96
N GLU A 153 6.21 9.90 16.14
CA GLU A 153 7.33 8.97 16.28
C GLU A 153 7.06 7.62 15.60
N ILE A 154 5.83 7.10 15.73
CA ILE A 154 5.38 5.88 15.06
C ILE A 154 5.37 6.08 13.55
N ALA A 155 4.78 7.18 13.07
CA ALA A 155 4.73 7.49 11.64
C ALA A 155 6.14 7.67 11.04
N LEU A 156 7.07 8.30 11.75
CA LEU A 156 8.49 8.41 11.35
C LEU A 156 9.23 7.07 11.35
N ALA A 157 8.71 6.05 12.05
CA ALA A 157 9.31 4.72 12.08
C ALA A 157 9.03 3.91 10.81
N GLY A 158 7.81 4.04 10.27
CA GLY A 158 7.32 3.17 9.20
C GLY A 158 6.94 1.77 9.69
N GLY A 159 6.64 0.87 8.76
CA GLY A 159 6.20 -0.50 8.98
C GLY A 159 7.16 -1.57 8.47
N PHE A 160 8.27 -1.21 7.83
CA PHE A 160 9.23 -2.21 7.34
C PHE A 160 9.82 -3.03 8.51
N PRO A 161 9.79 -4.37 8.48
CA PRO A 161 10.22 -5.22 9.60
C PRO A 161 11.66 -4.99 10.07
N GLU A 162 12.62 -5.00 9.14
CA GLU A 162 14.05 -4.89 9.49
C GLU A 162 14.42 -3.56 10.18
N PRO A 163 14.05 -2.37 9.65
CA PRO A 163 14.39 -1.09 10.27
C PRO A 163 13.70 -0.83 11.61
N LEU A 164 12.61 -1.55 11.95
CA LEU A 164 11.95 -1.42 13.26
C LEU A 164 12.83 -1.88 14.41
N THR A 165 13.69 -2.89 14.19
CA THR A 165 14.63 -3.43 15.19
C THR A 165 15.83 -2.51 15.46
N LYS A 166 16.00 -1.45 14.67
CA LYS A 166 17.16 -0.55 14.71
C LYS A 166 16.85 0.73 15.49
N ASN A 167 17.88 1.36 16.05
CA ASN A 167 17.77 2.72 16.60
C ASN A 167 17.43 3.75 15.51
N LEU A 168 17.02 4.95 15.91
CA LEU A 168 16.52 6.00 15.00
C LEU A 168 17.49 6.33 13.84
N ALA A 169 18.79 6.47 14.14
CA ALA A 169 19.79 6.83 13.13
C ALA A 169 20.01 5.70 12.12
N ALA A 170 20.17 4.47 12.61
CA ALA A 170 20.33 3.28 11.77
C ALA A 170 19.07 2.98 10.95
N ARG A 171 17.88 3.20 11.52
CA ARG A 171 16.59 3.09 10.85
C ARG A 171 16.49 4.02 9.64
N ARG A 172 16.81 5.30 9.79
CA ARG A 172 16.80 6.26 8.68
C ARG A 172 17.82 5.91 7.60
N ARG A 173 19.02 5.51 8.02
CA ARG A 173 20.08 5.07 7.09
C ARG A 173 19.64 3.86 6.28
N TRP A 174 19.00 2.89 6.91
CA TRP A 174 18.46 1.70 6.24
C TRP A 174 17.46 2.08 5.15
N HIS A 175 16.47 2.94 5.45
CA HIS A 175 15.47 3.35 4.46
C HIS A 175 16.09 4.07 3.25
N ARG A 176 17.07 4.97 3.47
CA ARG A 176 17.79 5.63 2.37
C ARG A 176 18.56 4.63 1.52
N ASN A 177 19.28 3.71 2.16
CA ASN A 177 20.04 2.68 1.46
C ASN A 177 19.12 1.75 0.68
N TYR A 178 17.98 1.37 1.25
CA TYR A 178 16.96 0.56 0.60
C TYR A 178 16.49 1.20 -0.71
N VAL A 179 16.09 2.47 -0.67
CA VAL A 179 15.64 3.21 -1.87
C VAL A 179 16.75 3.34 -2.90
N ASN A 180 17.98 3.69 -2.46
CA ASN A 180 19.12 3.82 -3.36
C ASN A 180 19.44 2.52 -4.08
N VAL A 181 19.53 1.40 -3.35
CA VAL A 181 19.81 0.08 -3.91
C VAL A 181 18.68 -0.38 -4.84
N LEU A 182 17.42 -0.21 -4.44
CA LEU A 182 16.26 -0.58 -5.26
C LEU A 182 16.26 0.17 -6.59
N ILE A 183 16.49 1.50 -6.56
CA ILE A 183 16.51 2.32 -7.77
C ILE A 183 17.74 2.03 -8.65
N GLU A 184 18.92 1.89 -8.05
CA GLU A 184 20.17 1.68 -8.80
C GLU A 184 20.28 0.29 -9.43
N LYS A 185 19.91 -0.75 -8.66
CA LYS A 185 20.08 -2.15 -9.07
C LYS A 185 18.81 -2.72 -9.66
N ASP A 186 17.72 -2.72 -8.91
CA ASP A 186 16.56 -3.55 -9.25
C ASP A 186 15.72 -2.95 -10.39
N LEU A 187 15.51 -1.63 -10.37
CA LEU A 187 14.70 -0.95 -11.39
C LEU A 187 15.38 -0.88 -12.76
N ARG A 188 16.71 -0.99 -12.81
CA ARG A 188 17.46 -1.05 -14.08
C ARG A 188 17.07 -2.27 -14.91
N TYR A 189 16.99 -3.43 -14.27
CA TYR A 189 16.69 -4.70 -14.94
C TYR A 189 15.20 -4.85 -15.27
N VAL A 190 14.32 -4.26 -14.45
CA VAL A 190 12.87 -4.40 -14.59
C VAL A 190 12.28 -3.56 -15.72
N ALA A 191 12.82 -2.35 -15.96
CA ALA A 191 12.16 -1.39 -16.85
C ALA A 191 13.09 -0.65 -17.85
N ASN A 192 14.33 -1.12 -18.03
CA ASN A 192 15.31 -0.51 -18.95
C ASN A 192 15.46 1.02 -18.79
N ILE A 193 15.46 1.49 -17.53
CA ILE A 193 15.46 2.92 -17.21
C ILE A 193 16.82 3.53 -17.55
N LYS A 194 16.83 4.47 -18.51
CA LYS A 194 18.05 5.14 -18.98
C LYS A 194 18.54 6.25 -18.05
N ARG A 195 17.64 6.98 -17.37
CA ARG A 195 17.98 8.13 -16.49
C ARG A 195 17.60 7.86 -15.03
N GLN A 196 18.44 7.12 -14.32
CA GLN A 196 18.24 6.76 -12.90
C GLN A 196 18.29 7.97 -11.96
N ASP A 197 19.10 8.98 -12.30
CA ASP A 197 19.18 10.24 -11.57
C ASP A 197 17.83 10.96 -11.53
N VAL A 198 17.12 10.96 -12.66
CA VAL A 198 15.76 11.50 -12.75
C VAL A 198 14.79 10.66 -11.94
N LEU A 199 14.87 9.33 -11.99
CA LEU A 199 13.99 8.47 -11.20
C LEU A 199 14.15 8.71 -9.69
N LYS A 200 15.39 8.88 -9.20
CA LYS A 200 15.66 9.23 -7.80
C LYS A 200 15.07 10.58 -7.42
N LYS A 201 15.30 11.62 -8.23
CA LYS A 201 14.74 12.97 -8.01
C LYS A 201 13.22 12.96 -8.05
N LEU A 202 12.64 12.21 -8.99
CA LEU A 202 11.21 12.01 -9.09
C LEU A 202 10.67 11.33 -7.84
N PHE A 203 11.29 10.25 -7.37
CA PHE A 203 10.82 9.58 -6.17
C PHE A 203 10.85 10.51 -4.94
N ALA A 204 11.91 11.31 -4.78
CA ALA A 204 11.95 12.33 -3.74
C ALA A 204 10.83 13.38 -3.89
N ALA A 205 10.53 13.82 -5.12
CA ALA A 205 9.39 14.71 -5.36
C ALA A 205 8.05 14.03 -5.04
N LEU A 206 7.86 12.76 -5.39
CA LEU A 206 6.66 12.00 -5.06
C LEU A 206 6.47 11.83 -3.55
N CYS A 207 7.56 11.68 -2.79
CA CYS A 207 7.51 11.74 -1.32
C CYS A 207 7.00 13.11 -0.83
N GLU A 208 7.41 14.21 -1.45
CA GLU A 208 6.89 15.55 -1.12
C GLU A 208 5.42 15.74 -1.54
N PHE A 209 4.97 15.07 -2.61
CA PHE A 209 3.59 15.13 -3.08
C PHE A 209 2.70 14.02 -2.50
N SER A 210 3.19 13.18 -1.59
CA SER A 210 2.35 12.19 -0.90
C SER A 210 1.17 12.89 -0.23
N ALA A 211 -0.03 12.32 -0.40
CA ALA A 211 -1.29 12.90 0.06
C ALA A 211 -1.71 14.23 -0.63
N LYS A 212 -0.91 14.75 -1.57
CA LYS A 212 -1.17 16.01 -2.28
C LYS A 212 -1.44 15.79 -3.76
N TYR A 213 -2.14 16.75 -4.36
CA TYR A 213 -2.30 16.80 -5.81
C TYR A 213 -1.01 17.25 -6.46
N MET A 214 -0.71 16.62 -7.60
CA MET A 214 0.57 16.79 -8.27
C MET A 214 0.36 17.36 -9.67
N ASP A 215 0.97 18.50 -9.96
CA ASP A 215 1.06 18.99 -11.34
C ASP A 215 2.20 18.28 -12.08
N LYS A 216 1.83 17.24 -12.82
CA LYS A 216 2.77 16.45 -13.64
C LYS A 216 3.49 17.29 -14.68
N ALA A 217 2.87 18.34 -15.21
CA ALA A 217 3.50 19.18 -16.23
C ALA A 217 4.64 20.00 -15.63
N SER A 218 4.38 20.69 -14.51
CA SER A 218 5.42 21.43 -13.77
C SER A 218 6.59 20.54 -13.34
N ILE A 219 6.32 19.31 -12.87
CA ILE A 219 7.37 18.38 -12.48
C ILE A 219 8.19 17.89 -13.69
N GLY A 220 7.54 17.54 -14.80
CA GLY A 220 8.21 17.09 -16.02
C GLY A 220 9.17 18.15 -16.56
N SER A 221 8.71 19.40 -16.62
CA SER A 221 9.53 20.56 -17.01
C SER A 221 10.74 20.72 -16.09
N GLY A 222 10.56 20.62 -14.77
CA GLY A 222 11.65 20.73 -13.79
C GLY A 222 12.73 19.65 -13.92
N PHE A 223 12.39 18.47 -14.47
CA PHE A 223 13.34 17.37 -14.69
C PHE A 223 13.85 17.25 -16.14
N ALA A 224 13.39 18.13 -17.03
CA ALA A 224 13.66 18.05 -18.47
C ALA A 224 13.33 16.65 -19.03
N VAL A 225 12.10 16.16 -18.74
CA VAL A 225 11.56 14.92 -19.29
C VAL A 225 10.13 15.13 -19.78
N ALA A 226 9.74 14.40 -20.83
CA ALA A 226 8.38 14.41 -21.32
C ALA A 226 7.41 13.79 -20.30
N ARG A 227 6.14 14.21 -20.33
CA ARG A 227 5.07 13.69 -19.47
C ARG A 227 4.94 12.16 -19.54
N GLN A 228 5.08 11.60 -20.74
CA GLN A 228 5.03 10.14 -20.94
C GLN A 228 6.13 9.42 -20.15
N THR A 229 7.38 9.92 -20.19
CA THR A 229 8.50 9.36 -19.41
C THR A 229 8.24 9.46 -17.90
N LEU A 230 7.62 10.56 -17.45
CA LEU A 230 7.22 10.73 -16.06
C LEU A 230 6.20 9.66 -15.64
N ASP A 231 5.17 9.44 -16.47
CA ASP A 231 4.13 8.44 -16.22
C ASP A 231 4.72 7.01 -16.23
N GLU A 232 5.64 6.70 -17.15
CA GLU A 232 6.39 5.43 -17.15
C GLU A 232 7.18 5.23 -15.86
N TYR A 233 7.88 6.25 -15.37
CA TYR A 233 8.65 6.15 -14.13
C TYR A 233 7.76 5.99 -12.90
N ILE A 234 6.62 6.70 -12.82
CA ILE A 234 5.64 6.51 -11.75
C ILE A 234 5.10 5.08 -11.78
N ASN A 235 4.75 4.55 -12.97
CA ASN A 235 4.30 3.16 -13.13
C ASN A 235 5.35 2.16 -12.61
N VAL A 236 6.63 2.40 -12.88
CA VAL A 236 7.70 1.52 -12.38
C VAL A 236 7.79 1.54 -10.86
N LEU A 237 7.74 2.72 -10.25
CA LEU A 237 7.78 2.89 -8.79
C LEU A 237 6.57 2.22 -8.11
N GLU A 238 5.39 2.33 -8.71
CA GLU A 238 4.17 1.64 -8.29
C GLU A 238 4.30 0.12 -8.42
N ASN A 239 4.89 -0.37 -9.51
CA ASN A 239 5.09 -1.80 -9.75
C ASN A 239 6.05 -2.46 -8.75
N VAL A 240 6.96 -1.70 -8.12
CA VAL A 240 7.79 -2.18 -7.01
C VAL A 240 7.23 -1.84 -5.63
N TYR A 241 5.97 -1.38 -5.58
CA TYR A 241 5.22 -1.11 -4.36
C TYR A 241 5.88 -0.04 -3.48
N LEU A 242 6.51 0.98 -4.07
CA LEU A 242 6.99 2.16 -3.32
C LEU A 242 5.90 3.23 -3.14
N LEU A 243 4.91 3.24 -4.04
CA LEU A 243 3.78 4.16 -4.00
C LEU A 243 2.51 3.46 -4.44
N ASP A 244 1.39 4.06 -4.06
CA ASP A 244 0.05 3.71 -4.51
C ASP A 244 -0.65 4.91 -5.12
N ARG A 245 -1.60 4.62 -6.01
CA ARG A 245 -2.59 5.58 -6.50
C ARG A 245 -3.93 5.30 -5.85
N VAL A 246 -4.48 6.31 -5.20
CA VAL A 246 -5.86 6.30 -4.71
C VAL A 246 -6.71 7.04 -5.73
N SER A 247 -7.71 6.35 -6.26
CA SER A 247 -8.58 6.96 -7.26
C SER A 247 -9.59 7.94 -6.65
N PRO A 248 -10.02 8.93 -7.43
CA PRO A 248 -11.09 9.83 -7.02
C PRO A 248 -12.40 9.04 -6.92
N TRP A 249 -13.19 9.32 -5.89
CA TRP A 249 -14.55 8.82 -5.76
C TRP A 249 -15.44 9.52 -6.77
N LEU A 250 -16.27 8.75 -7.47
CA LEU A 250 -17.15 9.24 -8.52
C LEU A 250 -18.58 8.81 -8.22
N ASN A 251 -19.54 9.70 -8.44
CA ASN A 251 -20.96 9.40 -8.27
C ASN A 251 -21.47 8.50 -9.41
N THR A 252 -20.89 8.67 -10.61
CA THR A 252 -21.13 7.81 -11.77
C THR A 252 -19.82 7.47 -12.49
N GLY A 253 -19.78 6.35 -13.21
CA GLY A 253 -18.59 5.92 -13.95
C GLY A 253 -18.16 6.87 -15.08
N TYR A 254 -19.06 7.74 -15.55
CA TYR A 254 -18.80 8.69 -16.64
C TYR A 254 -18.07 9.97 -16.19
N ASP A 255 -18.04 10.26 -14.88
CA ASP A 255 -17.44 11.48 -14.31
C ASP A 255 -15.90 11.44 -14.22
N ARG A 256 -15.26 10.41 -14.81
CA ARG A 256 -13.82 10.14 -14.64
C ARG A 256 -12.92 11.08 -15.44
N VAL A 257 -13.42 11.69 -16.51
CA VAL A 257 -12.59 12.49 -17.44
C VAL A 257 -11.99 13.70 -16.70
N GLY A 258 -10.67 13.81 -16.72
CA GLY A 258 -9.92 14.91 -16.08
C GLY A 258 -9.71 14.78 -14.58
N LYS A 259 -10.22 13.72 -13.93
CA LYS A 259 -9.95 13.46 -12.51
C LYS A 259 -8.62 12.73 -12.34
N GLN A 260 -7.83 13.17 -11.36
CA GLN A 260 -6.48 12.68 -11.10
C GLN A 260 -6.45 11.84 -9.81
N ASP A 261 -5.75 10.71 -9.86
CA ASP A 261 -5.43 9.91 -8.66
C ASP A 261 -4.51 10.67 -7.70
N LYS A 262 -4.73 10.52 -6.40
CA LYS A 262 -3.84 11.01 -5.33
C LYS A 262 -2.75 9.94 -5.07
N ILE A 263 -1.49 10.36 -5.01
CA ILE A 263 -0.36 9.46 -4.76
C ILE A 263 -0.09 9.36 -3.27
N PHE A 264 0.17 8.15 -2.79
CA PHE A 264 0.60 7.89 -1.42
C PHE A 264 1.84 7.01 -1.40
N ILE A 265 2.84 7.39 -0.61
CA ILE A 265 3.99 6.51 -0.34
C ILE A 265 3.53 5.38 0.58
N THR A 266 3.95 4.15 0.26
CA THR A 266 3.47 2.95 0.96
C THR A 266 4.04 2.77 2.37
N ASP A 267 5.00 3.61 2.76
CA ASP A 267 5.63 3.60 4.07
C ASP A 267 6.11 5.00 4.47
N THR A 268 5.59 5.53 5.58
CA THR A 268 5.96 6.87 6.08
C THR A 268 7.37 6.97 6.65
N GLY A 269 7.96 5.88 7.15
CA GLY A 269 9.35 5.86 7.61
C GLY A 269 10.33 6.02 6.45
N LEU A 270 10.03 5.34 5.33
CA LEU A 270 10.73 5.48 4.06
C LEU A 270 10.59 6.90 3.50
N MET A 271 9.35 7.41 3.40
CA MET A 271 9.07 8.78 2.95
C MET A 271 9.90 9.80 3.75
N SER A 272 9.80 9.73 5.08
CA SER A 272 10.49 10.66 5.98
C SER A 272 12.01 10.56 5.89
N ALA A 273 12.55 9.35 5.69
CA ALA A 273 13.99 9.17 5.53
C ALA A 273 14.52 9.80 4.23
N VAL A 274 13.77 9.67 3.13
CA VAL A 274 14.08 10.30 1.83
C VAL A 274 14.03 11.82 1.92
N LEU A 275 13.01 12.37 2.58
CA LEU A 275 12.86 13.82 2.78
C LEU A 275 13.76 14.38 3.90
N ASN A 276 14.53 13.52 4.57
CA ASN A 276 15.38 13.85 5.71
C ASN A 276 14.61 14.51 6.88
N TRP A 277 13.33 14.16 7.06
CA TRP A 277 12.51 14.69 8.14
C TRP A 277 12.87 14.06 9.49
N LYS A 278 12.98 14.91 10.51
CA LYS A 278 13.16 14.53 11.90
C LYS A 278 11.92 14.88 12.73
N LEU A 279 11.87 14.39 13.96
CA LEU A 279 10.75 14.66 14.87
C LEU A 279 10.55 16.17 15.08
N ALA A 280 11.63 16.89 15.38
CA ALA A 280 11.59 18.35 15.54
C ALA A 280 11.07 19.07 14.26
N ASP A 281 11.41 18.57 13.07
CA ASP A 281 10.97 19.15 11.80
C ASP A 281 9.46 19.00 11.57
N VAL A 282 8.88 17.87 12.00
CA VAL A 282 7.45 17.61 11.84
C VAL A 282 6.62 18.18 12.99
N GLU A 283 7.19 18.34 14.18
CA GLU A 283 6.52 18.99 15.31
C GLU A 283 6.39 20.51 15.09
N SER A 284 7.42 21.14 14.51
CA SER A 284 7.45 22.58 14.27
C SER A 284 6.71 23.04 13.00
N SER A 285 6.25 22.11 12.15
CA SER A 285 5.58 22.43 10.88
C SER A 285 4.25 21.71 10.76
N GLY A 286 3.15 22.48 10.78
CA GLY A 286 1.80 21.95 10.57
C GLY A 286 1.63 21.23 9.23
N ASP A 287 2.25 21.75 8.16
CA ASP A 287 2.21 21.12 6.83
C ASP A 287 2.91 19.75 6.80
N ARG A 288 4.12 19.66 7.37
CA ARG A 288 4.86 18.38 7.45
C ARG A 288 4.15 17.39 8.36
N SER A 289 3.64 17.86 9.50
CA SER A 289 2.85 17.05 10.44
C SER A 289 1.58 16.49 9.77
N GLY A 290 0.84 17.34 9.06
CA GLY A 290 -0.36 16.95 8.31
C GLY A 290 -0.05 15.90 7.24
N LYS A 291 0.94 16.16 6.38
CA LYS A 291 1.34 15.24 5.30
C LYS A 291 1.78 13.88 5.83
N LEU A 292 2.61 13.88 6.88
CA LEU A 292 3.06 12.64 7.52
C LEU A 292 1.88 11.86 8.10
N MET A 293 0.96 12.55 8.77
CA MET A 293 -0.21 11.94 9.40
C MET A 293 -1.19 11.37 8.37
N GLU A 294 -1.54 12.13 7.33
CA GLU A 294 -2.45 11.68 6.26
C GLU A 294 -1.86 10.47 5.52
N THR A 295 -0.57 10.49 5.21
CA THR A 295 0.12 9.34 4.57
C THR A 295 0.16 8.14 5.52
N PHE A 296 0.40 8.35 6.82
CA PHE A 296 0.40 7.27 7.80
C PHE A 296 -0.98 6.65 7.95
N VAL A 297 -2.03 7.46 8.03
CA VAL A 297 -3.43 7.03 8.04
C VAL A 297 -3.73 6.20 6.80
N TYR A 298 -3.34 6.67 5.61
CA TYR A 298 -3.47 5.88 4.40
C TYR A 298 -2.81 4.50 4.54
N ASN A 299 -1.57 4.42 5.04
CA ASN A 299 -0.90 3.12 5.22
C ASN A 299 -1.68 2.19 6.16
N GLN A 300 -2.32 2.70 7.21
CA GLN A 300 -3.16 1.92 8.12
C GLN A 300 -4.50 1.50 7.48
N LEU A 301 -5.16 2.41 6.76
CA LEU A 301 -6.44 2.17 6.10
C LEU A 301 -6.27 1.15 4.97
N ALA A 302 -5.28 1.35 4.11
CA ALA A 302 -5.05 0.52 2.94
C ALA A 302 -4.72 -0.94 3.31
N ALA A 303 -3.98 -1.16 4.40
CA ALA A 303 -3.73 -2.50 4.91
C ALA A 303 -5.01 -3.24 5.34
N GLN A 304 -5.97 -2.53 5.92
CA GLN A 304 -7.24 -3.12 6.32
C GLN A 304 -8.21 -3.25 5.16
N VAL A 305 -8.21 -2.31 4.22
CA VAL A 305 -9.02 -2.37 2.98
C VAL A 305 -8.59 -3.54 2.10
N ASP A 306 -7.28 -3.79 1.97
CA ASP A 306 -6.77 -4.96 1.24
C ASP A 306 -7.27 -6.30 1.80
N LEU A 307 -7.68 -6.35 3.08
CA LEU A 307 -8.24 -7.53 3.74
C LEU A 307 -9.78 -7.61 3.65
N ALA A 308 -10.45 -6.52 3.27
CA ALA A 308 -11.90 -6.46 3.21
C ALA A 308 -12.41 -6.95 1.84
N GLU A 309 -13.43 -7.81 1.85
CA GLU A 309 -13.97 -8.40 0.60
C GLU A 309 -14.77 -7.40 -0.24
N ASP A 310 -15.41 -6.40 0.37
CA ASP A 310 -16.38 -5.53 -0.27
C ASP A 310 -16.18 -4.04 0.01
N ALA A 311 -14.93 -3.63 0.29
CA ALA A 311 -14.57 -2.24 0.52
C ALA A 311 -13.62 -1.70 -0.55
N SER A 312 -13.75 -0.42 -0.86
CA SER A 312 -12.83 0.29 -1.75
C SER A 312 -12.49 1.65 -1.16
N LEU A 313 -11.22 2.04 -1.31
CA LEU A 313 -10.67 3.29 -0.79
C LEU A 313 -10.47 4.29 -1.92
N TYR A 314 -11.00 5.49 -1.72
CA TYR A 314 -10.95 6.61 -2.65
C TYR A 314 -10.55 7.89 -1.92
N HIS A 315 -10.34 8.97 -2.67
CA HIS A 315 -10.34 10.34 -2.15
C HIS A 315 -11.42 11.14 -2.88
N TYR A 316 -11.82 12.31 -2.40
CA TYR A 316 -12.76 13.16 -3.15
C TYR A 316 -12.27 14.59 -3.25
N ARG A 317 -12.38 15.16 -4.46
CA ARG A 317 -12.26 16.60 -4.67
C ARG A 317 -13.03 17.08 -5.90
N ASP A 318 -13.68 18.23 -5.74
CA ASP A 318 -14.35 18.94 -6.84
C ASP A 318 -13.63 20.24 -7.26
N ASN A 319 -14.15 20.88 -8.30
CA ASN A 319 -13.60 22.12 -8.83
C ASN A 319 -13.88 23.32 -7.90
N ARG A 320 -14.83 23.19 -6.97
CA ARG A 320 -15.16 24.19 -5.94
C ARG A 320 -14.33 24.00 -4.67
N LYS A 321 -13.33 23.11 -4.70
CA LYS A 321 -12.41 22.79 -3.60
C LYS A 321 -13.11 22.18 -2.37
N HIS A 322 -14.25 21.53 -2.54
CA HIS A 322 -14.71 20.56 -1.56
C HIS A 322 -13.78 19.35 -1.64
N GLU A 323 -13.20 18.95 -0.51
CA GLU A 323 -12.23 17.86 -0.42
C GLU A 323 -12.59 16.97 0.78
N VAL A 324 -12.52 15.65 0.58
CA VAL A 324 -12.59 14.65 1.65
C VAL A 324 -11.37 13.76 1.45
N ASP A 325 -10.51 13.68 2.47
CA ASP A 325 -9.21 13.01 2.36
C ASP A 325 -9.36 11.56 1.91
N PHE A 326 -10.26 10.82 2.57
CA PHE A 326 -10.55 9.44 2.22
C PHE A 326 -12.05 9.15 2.20
N ILE A 327 -12.46 8.32 1.24
CA ILE A 327 -13.78 7.71 1.19
C ILE A 327 -13.59 6.20 1.17
N ILE A 328 -14.19 5.52 2.15
CA ILE A 328 -14.34 4.07 2.12
C ILE A 328 -15.76 3.77 1.69
N GLU A 329 -15.92 3.18 0.52
CA GLU A 329 -17.21 2.73 0.03
C GLU A 329 -17.32 1.22 0.18
N THR A 330 -18.42 0.78 0.77
CA THR A 330 -18.83 -0.62 0.81
C THR A 330 -20.09 -0.83 -0.03
N LYS A 331 -20.54 -2.08 -0.14
CA LYS A 331 -21.85 -2.37 -0.76
C LYS A 331 -23.00 -1.64 -0.07
N LYS A 332 -22.91 -1.46 1.25
CA LYS A 332 -24.02 -0.97 2.09
C LYS A 332 -23.94 0.52 2.42
N GLU A 333 -22.74 1.02 2.70
CA GLU A 333 -22.53 2.33 3.31
C GLU A 333 -21.29 3.03 2.74
N ILE A 334 -21.24 4.35 2.89
CA ILE A 334 -20.09 5.20 2.58
C ILE A 334 -19.55 5.82 3.87
N PHE A 335 -18.24 5.75 4.05
CA PHE A 335 -17.55 6.41 5.15
C PHE A 335 -16.67 7.51 4.60
N GLY A 336 -16.90 8.76 5.00
CA GLY A 336 -16.01 9.88 4.71
C GLY A 336 -15.05 10.09 5.88
N LEU A 337 -13.76 10.19 5.61
CA LEU A 337 -12.72 10.38 6.62
C LEU A 337 -11.93 11.64 6.31
N GLU A 338 -11.73 12.47 7.33
CA GLU A 338 -10.86 13.64 7.33
C GLU A 338 -9.74 13.43 8.35
N VAL A 339 -8.50 13.79 8.04
CA VAL A 339 -7.36 13.62 8.95
C VAL A 339 -6.90 14.95 9.53
N LYS A 340 -6.79 15.01 10.86
CA LYS A 340 -6.26 16.18 11.58
C LYS A 340 -5.03 15.79 12.39
N SER A 341 -3.94 16.52 12.15
CA SER A 341 -2.70 16.33 12.92
C SER A 341 -2.75 16.98 14.31
N GLY A 342 -3.74 17.84 14.57
CA GLY A 342 -3.97 18.49 15.87
C GLY A 342 -4.83 17.66 16.81
N SER A 343 -4.79 18.01 18.10
CA SER A 343 -5.72 17.50 19.13
C SER A 343 -6.96 18.38 19.31
N GLY A 344 -6.90 19.66 18.89
CA GLY A 344 -8.05 20.56 18.88
C GLY A 344 -8.98 20.26 17.71
N LEU A 345 -10.29 20.31 17.97
CA LEU A 345 -11.35 20.08 17.01
C LEU A 345 -12.33 21.24 17.01
N CYS A 346 -12.85 21.58 15.84
CA CYS A 346 -13.90 22.56 15.69
C CYS A 346 -15.01 22.06 14.75
N ALA A 347 -16.16 22.72 14.76
CA ALA A 347 -17.29 22.33 13.92
C ALA A 347 -16.99 22.45 12.41
N GLU A 348 -16.02 23.31 12.04
CA GLU A 348 -15.61 23.50 10.64
C GLU A 348 -14.84 22.30 10.08
N ASP A 349 -14.21 21.48 10.93
CA ASP A 349 -13.53 20.25 10.51
C ASP A 349 -14.49 19.22 9.90
N PHE A 350 -15.79 19.36 10.17
CA PHE A 350 -16.85 18.51 9.60
C PHE A 350 -17.55 19.12 8.40
N LYS A 351 -17.19 20.33 7.97
CA LYS A 351 -17.88 21.06 6.90
C LYS A 351 -17.91 20.27 5.59
N GLN A 352 -16.76 19.72 5.20
CA GLN A 352 -16.64 18.96 3.95
C GLN A 352 -17.39 17.63 4.00
N LEU A 353 -17.34 16.94 5.14
CA LEU A 353 -18.08 15.69 5.37
C LEU A 353 -19.60 15.93 5.34
N LYS A 354 -20.08 17.02 5.95
CA LYS A 354 -21.50 17.44 5.89
C LYS A 354 -21.90 17.72 4.46
N TRP A 355 -21.11 18.52 3.74
CA TRP A 355 -21.39 18.83 2.35
C TRP A 355 -21.44 17.57 1.49
N PHE A 356 -20.48 16.66 1.63
CA PHE A 356 -20.45 15.41 0.87
C PHE A 356 -21.70 14.55 1.16
N ARG A 357 -22.05 14.39 2.44
CA ARG A 357 -23.26 13.68 2.87
C ARG A 357 -24.52 14.24 2.22
N ASP A 358 -24.68 15.56 2.29
CA ASP A 358 -25.94 16.23 1.92
C ASP A 358 -26.09 16.37 0.40
N ASN A 359 -25.00 16.29 -0.37
CA ASN A 359 -25.02 16.56 -1.82
C ASN A 359 -24.69 15.34 -2.69
N LEU A 360 -23.93 14.36 -2.20
CA LEU A 360 -23.38 13.29 -3.03
C LEU A 360 -23.70 11.88 -2.54
N ALA A 361 -23.80 11.67 -1.23
CA ALA A 361 -24.01 10.35 -0.68
C ALA A 361 -25.43 9.84 -0.99
N LYS A 362 -25.52 8.81 -1.85
CA LYS A 362 -26.77 8.10 -2.17
C LYS A 362 -27.01 6.85 -1.31
N LYS A 363 -26.04 6.50 -0.47
CA LYS A 363 -26.07 5.42 0.51
C LYS A 363 -25.99 6.02 1.92
N PRO A 364 -26.33 5.26 2.98
CA PRO A 364 -26.03 5.66 4.34
C PRO A 364 -24.58 6.13 4.46
N PHE A 365 -24.41 7.35 4.95
CA PHE A 365 -23.11 7.99 5.09
C PHE A 365 -22.76 8.19 6.56
N TYR A 366 -21.50 7.95 6.88
CA TYR A 366 -20.94 8.20 8.19
C TYR A 366 -19.61 8.93 8.08
N GLY A 367 -19.52 10.13 8.65
CA GLY A 367 -18.33 10.99 8.56
C GLY A 367 -17.49 10.91 9.84
N LEU A 368 -16.18 10.74 9.66
CA LEU A 368 -15.21 10.69 10.75
C LEU A 368 -14.12 11.73 10.57
N VAL A 369 -13.84 12.49 11.62
CA VAL A 369 -12.59 13.25 11.72
C VAL A 369 -11.62 12.44 12.58
N LEU A 370 -10.58 11.90 11.96
CA LEU A 370 -9.52 11.15 12.60
C LEU A 370 -8.48 12.12 13.15
N TYR A 371 -8.24 12.12 14.46
CA TYR A 371 -7.40 13.14 15.11
C TYR A 371 -6.52 12.59 16.23
N ALA A 372 -5.57 13.41 16.67
CA ALA A 372 -4.55 13.04 17.67
C ALA A 372 -4.95 13.35 19.13
N GLY A 373 -6.25 13.41 19.44
CA GLY A 373 -6.75 13.59 20.80
C GLY A 373 -7.26 12.31 21.45
N GLU A 374 -8.04 12.48 22.52
CA GLU A 374 -8.36 11.42 23.48
C GLU A 374 -9.79 10.89 23.35
N HIS A 375 -10.72 11.75 22.93
CA HIS A 375 -12.15 11.48 23.04
C HIS A 375 -12.84 11.18 21.71
N VAL A 376 -13.85 10.32 21.74
CA VAL A 376 -14.81 10.06 20.68
C VAL A 376 -15.98 11.02 20.89
N LEU A 377 -16.03 12.07 20.07
CA LEU A 377 -16.95 13.19 20.27
C LEU A 377 -17.99 13.25 19.14
N PRO A 378 -19.29 13.46 19.44
CA PRO A 378 -20.32 13.63 18.43
C PRO A 378 -20.32 15.04 17.84
N PHE A 379 -20.50 15.17 16.51
CA PHE A 379 -20.56 16.44 15.80
C PHE A 379 -21.80 16.58 14.90
N GLY A 380 -22.87 15.88 15.28
CA GLY A 380 -24.16 15.83 14.58
C GLY A 380 -24.52 14.42 14.14
N GLN A 381 -25.63 14.29 13.41
CA GLN A 381 -26.12 13.00 12.95
C GLN A 381 -25.08 12.32 12.05
N ASN A 382 -24.65 11.12 12.45
CA ASN A 382 -23.67 10.30 11.74
C ASN A 382 -22.30 10.97 11.52
N LEU A 383 -21.90 11.90 12.39
CA LEU A 383 -20.60 12.56 12.36
C LEU A 383 -19.90 12.45 13.72
N ARG A 384 -18.68 11.93 13.74
CA ARG A 384 -17.88 11.82 14.98
C ARG A 384 -16.43 12.20 14.77
N ALA A 385 -15.81 12.78 15.79
CA ALA A 385 -14.37 12.80 15.89
C ALA A 385 -13.91 11.50 16.56
N VAL A 386 -12.87 10.88 16.03
CA VAL A 386 -12.39 9.57 16.47
C VAL A 386 -10.86 9.63 16.61
N PRO A 387 -10.32 9.29 17.79
CA PRO A 387 -8.88 9.19 17.97
C PRO A 387 -8.22 8.18 17.04
N LEU A 388 -7.05 8.53 16.48
CA LEU A 388 -6.33 7.75 15.46
C LEU A 388 -5.98 6.31 15.88
N ASN A 389 -5.81 6.05 17.17
CA ASN A 389 -5.56 4.69 17.70
C ASN A 389 -6.62 3.66 17.30
N ASN A 390 -7.85 4.10 17.02
CA ASN A 390 -8.90 3.22 16.51
C ASN A 390 -8.56 2.53 15.17
N LEU A 391 -7.52 2.98 14.47
CA LEU A 391 -7.00 2.32 13.29
C LEU A 391 -6.11 1.09 13.61
N TRP A 392 -5.58 0.97 14.83
CA TRP A 392 -4.62 -0.07 15.21
C TRP A 392 -4.84 -0.74 16.58
N GLU A 393 -5.79 -0.26 17.39
CA GLU A 393 -6.25 -0.88 18.65
C GLU A 393 -7.59 -1.61 18.54
#